data_AF-A0A948DY26-F1
#
_entry.id   AF-A0A948DY26-F1
#
_cell.length_a   1.000
_cell.length_b   1.000
_cell.length_c   1.000
_cell.angle_alpha   90.00
_cell.angle_beta   90.00
_cell.angle_gamma   90.00
#
_symmetry.space_group_name_H-M   'P 1'
#
loop_
_entity.id
_entity.type
_entity.pdbx_description
1 polymer ?
#
loop_
_entity_poly.entity_id
_entity_poly.type
_entity_poly.pdbx_seq_one_letter_code
_entity_poly.pdbx_strand_id
1 'polypeptide(L)'
;MQNFHEHKLWQESFVALMDMHEALDSVEVEGREGDIVARVLDAGQKVSAKIADALSRTDRRMTRNLIFDSVGLVAVARTELAVAWGRGLLPDDTFKALDTKCADLSTSLQVYK
;
A
#
# COMPACT_ATOMS: atom_id res chain seq x y z
N MET A 1 -10.16 -8.20 -22.27
CA MET A 1 -10.13 -7.70 -20.88
C MET A 1 -8.68 -7.42 -20.58
N GLN A 2 -8.31 -6.19 -20.26
CA GLN A 2 -6.92 -5.85 -19.96
C GLN A 2 -6.56 -6.48 -18.61
N ASN A 3 -5.46 -7.21 -18.54
CA ASN A 3 -4.98 -7.82 -17.31
C ASN A 3 -4.55 -6.71 -16.34
N PHE A 4 -5.11 -6.66 -15.13
CA PHE A 4 -4.78 -5.60 -14.16
C PHE A 4 -3.30 -5.65 -13.75
N HIS A 5 -2.64 -6.80 -13.86
CA HIS A 5 -1.20 -6.96 -13.60
C HIS A 5 -0.31 -6.13 -14.53
N GLU A 6 -0.80 -5.76 -15.72
CA GLU A 6 -0.08 -4.95 -16.69
C GLU A 6 -0.27 -3.45 -16.45
N HIS A 7 -1.16 -3.08 -15.53
CA HIS A 7 -1.47 -1.68 -15.27
C HIS A 7 -0.46 -1.07 -14.31
N LYS A 8 0.18 0.04 -14.74
CA LYS A 8 1.23 0.73 -13.98
C LYS A 8 0.83 1.03 -12.52
N LEU A 9 -0.39 1.52 -12.30
CA LEU A 9 -0.90 1.82 -10.96
C LEU A 9 -0.92 0.60 -10.02
N TRP A 10 -1.28 -0.58 -10.55
CA TRP A 10 -1.25 -1.80 -9.77
C TRP A 10 0.19 -2.22 -9.49
N GLN A 11 1.07 -2.14 -10.48
CA GLN A 11 2.50 -2.45 -10.33
C GLN A 11 3.17 -1.56 -9.28
N GLU A 12 2.86 -0.26 -9.26
CA GLU A 12 3.34 0.69 -8.25
C GLU A 12 2.89 0.28 -6.84
N SER A 13 1.60 -0.06 -6.67
CA SER A 13 1.09 -0.54 -5.38
C SER A 13 1.70 -1.87 -4.94
N PHE A 14 1.94 -2.78 -5.89
CA PHE A 14 2.53 -4.08 -5.61
C PHE A 14 4.00 -3.97 -5.22
N VAL A 15 4.77 -3.11 -5.90
CA VAL A 15 6.16 -2.82 -5.51
C VAL A 15 6.20 -2.26 -4.10
N ALA A 16 5.38 -1.26 -3.78
CA ALA A 16 5.32 -0.71 -2.43
C ALA A 16 4.98 -1.78 -1.37
N LEU A 17 4.06 -2.70 -1.67
CA LEU A 17 3.75 -3.84 -0.79
C LEU A 17 4.95 -4.79 -0.60
N MET A 18 5.65 -5.15 -1.68
CA MET A 18 6.83 -6.03 -1.58
C MET A 18 7.97 -5.36 -0.81
N ASP A 19 8.17 -4.05 -0.97
CA ASP A 19 9.15 -3.30 -0.19
C ASP A 19 8.78 -3.29 1.32
N MET A 20 7.48 -3.23 1.65
CA MET A 20 7.03 -3.35 3.05
C MET A 20 7.33 -4.74 3.62
N HIS A 21 7.13 -5.80 2.83
CA HIS A 21 7.53 -7.16 3.21
C HIS A 21 9.04 -7.25 3.44
N GLU A 22 9.85 -6.81 2.49
CA GLU A 22 11.31 -6.84 2.62
C GLU A 22 11.81 -6.08 3.86
N ALA A 23 11.22 -4.91 4.14
CA ALA A 23 11.57 -4.10 5.30
C ALA A 23 11.22 -4.74 6.64
N LEU A 24 10.21 -5.62 6.69
CA LEU A 24 9.66 -6.19 7.93
C LEU A 24 9.97 -7.68 8.12
N ASP A 25 10.31 -8.41 7.06
CA ASP A 25 10.67 -9.84 7.08
C ASP A 25 11.91 -10.12 7.93
N SER A 26 12.81 -9.13 8.06
CA SER A 26 14.04 -9.25 8.86
C SER A 26 13.86 -8.93 10.34
N VAL A 27 12.66 -8.52 10.77
CA VAL A 27 12.40 -8.15 12.15
C VAL A 27 11.82 -9.37 12.88
N GLU A 28 12.65 -10.04 13.68
CA GLU A 28 12.15 -11.06 14.62
C GLU A 28 11.26 -10.38 15.67
N VAL A 29 9.95 -10.56 15.55
CA VAL A 29 8.96 -9.91 16.42
C VAL A 29 8.07 -10.94 17.10
N GLU A 30 7.91 -10.81 18.41
CA GLU A 30 6.94 -11.56 19.20
C GLU A 30 5.95 -10.61 19.89
N GLY A 31 4.76 -11.12 20.21
CA GLY A 31 3.72 -10.35 20.90
C GLY A 31 3.25 -9.12 20.10
N ARG A 32 3.20 -7.95 20.76
CA ARG A 32 2.57 -6.73 20.20
C ARG A 32 3.25 -6.19 18.95
N GLU A 33 4.53 -6.48 18.76
CA GLU A 33 5.30 -6.04 17.59
C GLU A 33 4.94 -6.86 16.35
N GLY A 34 4.68 -8.16 16.52
CA GLY A 34 4.11 -9.01 15.47
C GLY A 34 2.75 -8.51 14.99
N ASP A 35 1.90 -8.06 15.91
CA ASP A 35 0.59 -7.47 15.55
C ASP A 35 0.75 -6.18 14.74
N ILE A 36 1.77 -5.36 15.00
CA ILE A 36 2.04 -4.14 14.22
C ILE A 36 2.50 -4.50 12.82
N VAL A 37 3.46 -5.43 12.68
CA VAL A 37 3.93 -5.91 11.38
C VAL A 37 2.77 -6.45 10.55
N ALA A 38 1.92 -7.30 11.16
CA ALA A 38 0.75 -7.85 10.48
C ALA A 38 -0.21 -6.76 9.97
N ARG A 39 -0.44 -5.69 10.74
CA ARG A 39 -1.30 -4.57 10.31
C ARG A 39 -0.70 -3.76 9.17
N VAL A 40 0.62 -3.53 9.16
CA VAL A 40 1.29 -2.84 8.04
C VAL A 40 1.11 -3.63 6.75
N LEU A 41 1.40 -4.93 6.79
CA LEU A 41 1.31 -5.81 5.62
C LEU A 41 -0.14 -5.96 5.13
N ASP A 42 -1.09 -6.13 6.05
CA ASP A 42 -2.52 -6.16 5.72
C ASP A 42 -3.00 -4.84 5.08
N ALA A 43 -2.56 -3.70 5.59
CA ALA A 43 -2.90 -2.40 5.01
C ALA A 43 -2.36 -2.25 3.57
N GLY A 44 -1.09 -2.60 3.35
CA GLY A 44 -0.49 -2.60 2.01
C GLY A 44 -1.21 -3.57 1.05
N GLN A 45 -1.54 -4.78 1.53
CA GLN A 45 -2.26 -5.77 0.75
C GLN A 45 -3.66 -5.28 0.33
N LYS A 46 -4.38 -4.62 1.26
CA LYS A 46 -5.70 -4.03 0.96
C LYS A 46 -5.63 -2.95 -0.12
N VAL A 47 -4.57 -2.13 -0.14
CA VAL A 47 -4.36 -1.14 -1.21
C VAL A 47 -4.25 -1.85 -2.58
N SER A 48 -3.31 -2.78 -2.71
CA SER A 48 -3.08 -3.51 -3.96
C SER A 48 -4.32 -4.29 -4.42
N ALA A 49 -5.03 -4.92 -3.48
CA ALA A 49 -6.26 -5.66 -3.77
C ALA A 49 -7.41 -4.74 -4.25
N LYS A 50 -7.59 -3.57 -3.62
CA LYS A 50 -8.63 -2.61 -4.02
C LYS A 50 -8.35 -2.02 -5.41
N ILE A 51 -7.08 -1.73 -5.73
CA ILE A 51 -6.67 -1.28 -7.06
C ILE A 51 -6.93 -2.37 -8.11
N ALA A 52 -6.58 -3.63 -7.80
CA ALA A 52 -6.88 -4.75 -8.68
C ALA A 52 -8.40 -4.92 -8.92
N ASP A 53 -9.21 -4.80 -7.86
CA ASP A 53 -10.67 -4.84 -7.96
C ASP A 53 -11.20 -3.74 -8.88
N ALA A 54 -10.73 -2.50 -8.69
CA ALA A 54 -11.13 -1.35 -9.50
C ALA A 54 -10.82 -1.54 -11.00
N LEU A 55 -9.60 -1.96 -11.31
CA LEU A 55 -9.11 -2.17 -12.67
C LEU A 55 -9.76 -3.37 -13.36
N SER A 56 -10.33 -4.29 -12.59
CA SER A 56 -11.08 -5.44 -13.12
C SER A 56 -12.53 -5.10 -13.47
N ARG A 57 -13.05 -3.92 -13.10
CA ARG A 57 -14.41 -3.50 -13.44
C ARG A 57 -14.51 -3.01 -14.89
N THR A 58 -15.63 -3.32 -15.53
CA THR A 58 -15.93 -2.84 -16.89
C THR A 58 -16.53 -1.43 -16.88
N ASP A 59 -17.25 -1.07 -15.81
CA ASP A 59 -17.87 0.25 -15.65
C ASP A 59 -16.82 1.30 -15.22
N ARG A 60 -16.55 2.26 -16.12
CA ARG A 60 -15.57 3.33 -15.92
C ARG A 60 -15.87 4.26 -14.74
N ARG A 61 -17.14 4.44 -14.38
CA ARG A 61 -17.53 5.24 -13.21
C ARG A 61 -17.25 4.45 -11.94
N MET A 62 -17.59 3.16 -11.92
CA MET A 62 -17.30 2.28 -10.79
C MET A 62 -15.79 2.13 -10.57
N THR A 63 -15.01 1.92 -11.65
CA THR A 63 -13.54 1.89 -11.59
C THR A 63 -13.01 3.16 -10.94
N ARG A 64 -13.40 4.35 -11.41
CA ARG A 64 -12.92 5.62 -10.84
C ARG A 64 -13.28 5.80 -9.37
N ASN A 65 -14.49 5.43 -8.96
CA ASN A 65 -14.89 5.49 -7.56
C ASN A 65 -14.00 4.58 -6.68
N LEU A 66 -13.76 3.34 -7.12
CA LEU A 66 -12.91 2.38 -6.39
C LEU A 66 -11.44 2.80 -6.36
N ILE A 67 -10.93 3.40 -7.44
CA ILE A 67 -9.59 4.01 -7.46
C ILE A 67 -9.50 5.16 -6.45
N PHE A 68 -10.51 6.02 -6.39
CA PHE A 68 -10.54 7.12 -5.42
C PHE A 68 -10.63 6.61 -3.97
N ASP A 69 -11.43 5.57 -3.70
CA ASP A 69 -11.49 4.92 -2.38
C ASP A 69 -10.11 4.39 -1.94
N SER A 70 -9.29 3.95 -2.90
CA SER A 70 -7.95 3.42 -2.61
C SER A 70 -7.03 4.47 -1.99
N VAL A 71 -7.29 5.76 -2.21
CA VAL A 71 -6.56 6.87 -1.56
C VAL A 71 -6.71 6.79 -0.04
N GLY A 72 -7.90 6.46 0.46
CA GLY A 72 -8.14 6.27 1.89
C GLY A 72 -7.37 5.08 2.46
N LEU A 73 -7.27 3.98 1.71
CA LEU A 73 -6.48 2.81 2.11
C LEU A 73 -4.98 3.11 2.14
N VAL A 74 -4.48 3.93 1.21
CA VAL A 74 -3.09 4.39 1.23
C VAL A 74 -2.81 5.22 2.48
N ALA A 75 -3.74 6.10 2.90
CA ALA A 75 -3.59 6.85 4.16
C ALA A 75 -3.52 5.92 5.39
N VAL A 76 -4.28 4.82 5.39
CA VAL A 76 -4.20 3.78 6.44
C VAL A 76 -2.82 3.11 6.42
N ALA A 77 -2.33 2.68 5.26
CA ALA A 77 -1.01 2.06 5.14
C ALA A 77 0.12 2.98 5.64
N ARG A 78 0.07 4.27 5.29
CA ARG A 78 1.02 5.28 5.79
C ARG A 78 0.95 5.44 7.31
N THR A 79 -0.26 5.38 7.88
CA THR A 79 -0.46 5.47 9.33
C THR A 79 0.16 4.27 10.04
N GLU A 80 -0.07 3.05 9.56
CA GLU A 80 0.54 1.85 10.15
C GLU A 80 2.07 1.84 9.98
N LEU A 81 2.60 2.31 8.85
CA LEU A 81 4.05 2.52 8.67
C LEU A 81 4.64 3.49 9.71
N ALA A 82 3.94 4.60 9.99
CA ALA A 82 4.36 5.56 11.01
C ALA A 82 4.32 4.94 12.42
N VAL A 83 3.35 4.07 12.70
CA VAL A 83 3.30 3.30 13.96
C VAL A 83 4.49 2.35 14.06
N ALA A 84 4.80 1.59 13.01
CA ALA A 84 5.96 0.69 12.98
C ALA A 84 7.29 1.44 13.20
N TRP A 85 7.47 2.57 12.52
CA TRP A 85 8.61 3.47 12.72
C TRP A 85 8.69 4.00 14.16
N GLY A 86 7.60 4.54 14.71
CA GLY A 86 7.55 5.05 16.08
C GLY A 86 7.80 3.98 17.15
N ARG A 87 7.67 2.69 16.77
CA ARG A 87 7.98 1.53 17.61
C ARG A 87 9.41 1.00 17.41
N GLY A 88 10.20 1.60 16.53
CA GLY A 88 11.57 1.21 16.24
C GLY A 88 11.69 -0.01 15.33
N LEU A 89 10.60 -0.43 14.67
CA LEU A 89 10.60 -1.58 13.76
C LEU A 89 11.15 -1.24 12.37
N LEU A 90 11.21 0.05 12.04
CA LEU A 90 11.74 0.55 10.77
C LEU A 90 12.81 1.63 11.05
N PRO A 91 13.97 1.56 10.38
CA PRO A 91 14.90 2.69 10.34
C PRO A 91 14.29 3.92 9.67
N ASP A 92 14.77 5.11 10.03
CA ASP A 92 14.30 6.39 9.47
C ASP A 92 14.31 6.43 7.95
N ASP A 93 15.39 5.95 7.33
CA ASP A 93 15.55 5.98 5.88
C ASP A 93 14.58 5.01 5.19
N THR A 94 14.35 3.83 5.77
CA THR A 94 13.36 2.85 5.28
C THR A 94 11.95 3.40 5.40
N PHE A 95 11.60 4.00 6.54
CA PHE A 95 10.29 4.63 6.72
C PHE A 95 10.06 5.75 5.71
N LYS A 96 11.03 6.67 5.54
CA LYS A 96 10.93 7.76 4.56
C LYS A 96 10.76 7.24 3.13
N ALA A 97 11.50 6.20 2.75
CA ALA A 97 11.40 5.61 1.42
C ALA A 97 10.00 5.00 1.18
N LEU A 98 9.47 4.23 2.14
CA LEU A 98 8.15 3.61 2.05
C LEU A 98 7.01 4.63 2.08
N ASP A 99 7.08 5.64 2.97
CA ASP A 99 6.09 6.71 3.05
C ASP A 99 6.05 7.54 1.76
N THR A 100 7.22 7.82 1.17
CA THR A 100 7.32 8.52 -0.13
C THR A 100 6.66 7.70 -1.24
N LYS A 101 6.93 6.39 -1.34
CA LYS A 101 6.26 5.50 -2.30
C LYS A 101 4.74 5.52 -2.13
N CYS A 102 4.25 5.51 -0.90
CA CYS A 102 2.82 5.62 -0.62
C CYS A 102 2.25 7.00 -0.99
N ALA A 103 2.99 8.08 -0.74
CA ALA A 103 2.58 9.44 -1.12
C ALA A 103 2.50 9.60 -2.65
N ASP A 104 3.47 9.05 -3.38
CA ASP A 104 3.48 9.04 -4.84
C ASP A 104 2.30 8.22 -5.38
N LEU A 105 2.05 7.03 -4.84
CA LEU A 105 0.90 6.21 -5.20
C LEU A 105 -0.43 6.95 -4.95
N SER A 106 -0.57 7.62 -3.81
CA SER A 106 -1.74 8.46 -3.51
C SER A 106 -1.96 9.56 -4.55
N THR A 107 -0.87 10.16 -5.03
CA THR A 107 -0.93 11.17 -6.09
C THR A 107 -1.38 10.54 -7.42
N SER A 108 -0.80 9.40 -7.80
CA SER A 108 -1.19 8.63 -9.00
C SER A 108 -2.67 8.24 -9.00
N LEU A 109 -3.20 7.82 -7.84
CA LEU A 109 -4.62 7.46 -7.68
C LEU A 109 -5.55 8.66 -7.90
N GLN A 110 -5.20 9.84 -7.40
CA GLN A 110 -6.04 11.04 -7.49
C GLN A 110 -6.09 11.63 -8.90
N VAL A 111 -5.04 11.44 -9.71
CA VAL A 111 -4.99 11.94 -11.09
C VAL A 111 -5.44 10.91 -12.13
N TYR A 112 -5.88 9.73 -11.68
CA TYR A 112 -6.38 8.66 -12.54
C TYR A 112 -7.64 9.09 -13.32
N LYS A 113 -7.67 8.85 -14.64
CA LYS A 113 -8.72 9.30 -15.56
C LYS A 113 -9.46 8.14 -16.21
#